data_AF-A0A6A6ZLC9-F1
#
_entry.id   AF-A0A6A6ZLC9-F1
#
_cell.length_a   1.000
_cell.length_b   1.000
_cell.length_c   1.000
_cell.angle_alpha   90.00
_cell.angle_beta   90.00
_cell.angle_gamma   90.00
#
_symmetry.space_group_name_H-M   'P 1'
#
loop_
_entity.id
_entity.type
_entity.pdbx_description
1 polymer ?
#
loop_
_entity_poly.entity_id
_entity_poly.type
_entity_poly.pdbx_seq_one_letter_code
_entity_poly.pdbx_strand_id
1 'polypeptide(L)'
;MVETVGNVEQVIYEGSDDDRDVGGVNTAMFRDFSRRRSLVATHLHGCTMLVIIGRKGVYMGHYWENISFDPDTWNQLDGETPADTFQRTVITGLRDGKHYDRRYKPEQMSLTDFAQQLRDDHVKPTPTPSPLPVFTPAQQGYPQEWQLINGEVIRILPKIGKPNRWEEILYDPPEESVEEDTSDKTPSGRDLVKFDPEHQIAPGGHRGPGPQRLVKMWVEYAEVHSTDWYGN
;
A
#
# COMPACT_ATOMS: atom_id res chain seq x y z
N MET A 1 -19.54 -0.35 -8.16
CA MET A 1 -18.11 -0.75 -8.23
C MET A 1 -17.40 0.22 -9.16
N VAL A 2 -16.24 0.76 -8.78
CA VAL A 2 -15.53 1.75 -9.62
C VAL A 2 -14.71 1.02 -10.70
N GLU A 3 -15.05 1.16 -11.98
CA GLU A 3 -14.42 0.45 -13.11
C GLU A 3 -12.90 0.70 -13.22
N THR A 4 -12.09 -0.36 -13.27
CA THR A 4 -10.63 -0.26 -13.45
C THR A 4 -10.27 0.36 -14.80
N VAL A 5 -9.09 0.98 -14.86
CA VAL A 5 -8.56 1.59 -16.09
C VAL A 5 -7.21 0.96 -16.46
N GLY A 6 -7.03 0.69 -17.76
CA GLY A 6 -5.78 0.14 -18.29
C GLY A 6 -5.40 -1.23 -17.70
N ASN A 7 -4.10 -1.45 -17.50
CA ASN A 7 -3.60 -2.68 -16.89
C ASN A 7 -3.90 -2.69 -15.39
N VAL A 8 -4.47 -3.78 -14.90
CA VAL A 8 -4.68 -4.04 -13.46
C VAL A 8 -3.52 -4.87 -12.94
N GLU A 9 -2.85 -4.41 -11.89
CA GLU A 9 -1.85 -5.19 -11.16
C GLU A 9 -2.28 -5.29 -9.70
N GLN A 10 -2.33 -6.52 -9.18
CA GLN A 10 -2.65 -6.76 -7.78
C GLN A 10 -1.39 -6.62 -6.92
N VAL A 11 -1.53 -5.97 -5.76
CA VAL A 11 -0.48 -5.83 -4.75
C VAL A 11 -0.67 -6.92 -3.70
N ILE A 12 -0.59 -8.17 -4.17
CA ILE A 12 -0.76 -9.38 -3.36
C ILE A 12 0.47 -10.24 -3.59
N TYR A 13 1.05 -10.75 -2.50
CA TYR A 13 1.90 -11.93 -2.55
C TYR A 13 0.95 -13.12 -2.65
N GLU A 14 0.96 -13.83 -3.77
CA GLU A 14 0.16 -15.06 -3.88
C GLU A 14 0.77 -16.23 -3.09
N GLY A 15 1.98 -16.06 -2.53
CA GLY A 15 2.73 -17.18 -1.96
C GLY A 15 3.10 -18.21 -3.02
N SER A 16 4.27 -18.81 -2.91
CA SER A 16 4.34 -20.20 -3.34
C SER A 16 3.95 -21.03 -2.13
N ASP A 17 3.06 -22.01 -2.28
CA ASP A 17 2.74 -23.07 -1.28
C ASP A 17 3.97 -23.94 -0.92
N ASP A 18 5.18 -23.42 -1.09
CA ASP A 18 6.42 -24.14 -0.86
C ASP A 18 6.84 -23.87 0.59
N ASP A 19 6.92 -24.94 1.39
CA ASP A 19 7.38 -24.99 2.80
C ASP A 19 8.83 -24.45 3.02
N ARG A 20 9.40 -23.75 2.04
CA ARG A 20 10.71 -23.11 2.03
C ARG A 20 10.65 -21.63 2.41
N ASP A 21 9.47 -21.07 2.67
CA ASP A 21 9.23 -19.65 3.02
C ASP A 21 9.51 -19.33 4.51
N VAL A 22 10.57 -19.91 5.08
CA VAL A 22 10.99 -19.59 6.46
C VAL A 22 11.34 -18.10 6.54
N GLY A 23 10.59 -17.39 7.38
CA GLY A 23 10.82 -15.97 7.64
C GLY A 23 10.01 -14.99 6.78
N GLY A 24 8.91 -15.39 6.13
CA GLY A 24 7.79 -14.57 5.62
C GLY A 24 8.09 -13.26 4.88
N VAL A 25 7.54 -13.03 3.69
CA VAL A 25 7.80 -11.81 2.90
C VAL A 25 6.52 -11.00 2.72
N ASN A 26 6.57 -9.73 3.12
CA ASN A 26 5.55 -8.76 2.73
C ASN A 26 5.74 -8.37 1.26
N THR A 27 4.78 -7.65 0.68
CA THR A 27 4.83 -7.22 -0.72
C THR A 27 4.89 -5.72 -0.75
N ALA A 28 5.72 -5.19 -1.62
CA ALA A 28 5.68 -3.79 -1.93
C ALA A 28 6.05 -3.58 -3.38
N MET A 29 5.36 -2.64 -4.02
CA MET A 29 5.68 -2.26 -5.38
C MET A 29 5.70 -0.76 -5.55
N PHE A 30 6.63 -0.30 -6.39
CA PHE A 30 6.58 1.02 -6.99
C PHE A 30 6.17 0.91 -8.45
N ARG A 31 5.34 1.85 -8.90
CA ARG A 31 5.02 2.04 -10.31
C ARG A 31 5.06 3.50 -10.66
N ASP A 32 5.76 3.81 -11.74
CA ASP A 32 5.73 5.14 -12.32
C ASP A 32 4.39 5.41 -13.03
N PHE A 33 4.18 6.68 -13.30
CA PHE A 33 3.00 7.22 -13.96
C PHE A 33 3.23 7.42 -15.46
N SER A 34 3.98 6.54 -16.12
CA SER A 34 4.16 6.60 -17.58
C SER A 34 2.99 6.04 -18.39
N ARG A 35 2.11 5.22 -17.79
CA ARG A 35 1.02 4.51 -18.49
C ARG A 35 -0.25 4.47 -17.65
N ARG A 36 -1.41 4.34 -18.31
CA ARG A 36 -2.71 4.06 -17.67
C ARG A 36 -2.67 2.75 -16.91
N ARG A 37 -2.92 2.78 -15.60
CA ARG A 37 -2.82 1.60 -14.74
C ARG A 37 -3.76 1.69 -13.53
N SER A 38 -4.16 0.53 -13.04
CA SER A 38 -4.84 0.35 -11.76
C SER A 38 -3.99 -0.56 -10.87
N LEU A 39 -3.75 -0.14 -9.63
CA LEU A 39 -3.20 -0.99 -8.58
C LEU A 39 -4.30 -1.33 -7.59
N VAL A 40 -4.41 -2.60 -7.23
CA VAL A 40 -5.46 -3.08 -6.34
C VAL A 40 -4.86 -3.93 -5.24
N ALA A 41 -5.29 -3.70 -4.01
CA ALA A 41 -5.26 -4.73 -2.97
C ALA A 41 -6.70 -5.16 -2.68
N THR A 42 -6.93 -6.46 -2.59
CA THR A 42 -8.20 -7.06 -2.21
C THR A 42 -7.95 -8.03 -1.05
N HIS A 43 -9.04 -8.48 -0.42
CA HIS A 43 -9.00 -9.44 0.68
C HIS A 43 -8.15 -8.94 1.86
N LEU A 44 -8.26 -7.66 2.20
CA LEU A 44 -7.64 -7.13 3.41
C LEU A 44 -8.42 -7.65 4.63
N HIS A 45 -7.99 -8.78 5.18
CA HIS A 45 -8.55 -9.43 6.38
C HIS A 45 -7.56 -9.30 7.54
N GLY A 46 -7.31 -8.08 8.01
CA GLY A 46 -6.31 -7.85 9.06
C GLY A 46 -4.94 -7.37 8.52
N CYS A 47 -4.79 -7.30 7.20
CA CYS A 47 -3.60 -6.76 6.56
C CYS A 47 -3.54 -5.23 6.68
N THR A 48 -2.33 -4.69 6.58
CA THR A 48 -2.08 -3.25 6.65
C THR A 48 -1.46 -2.76 5.36
N MET A 49 -2.00 -1.70 4.74
CA MET A 49 -1.39 -1.09 3.55
C MET A 49 -0.71 0.24 3.86
N LEU A 50 0.35 0.50 3.10
CA LEU A 50 0.98 1.80 2.99
C LEU A 50 0.98 2.23 1.53
N VAL A 51 0.11 3.17 1.19
CA VAL A 51 0.09 3.80 -0.13
C VAL A 51 0.79 5.15 -0.06
N ILE A 52 1.76 5.42 -0.93
CA ILE A 52 2.44 6.71 -1.05
C ILE A 52 2.37 7.18 -2.49
N ILE A 53 1.59 8.24 -2.73
CA ILE A 53 1.35 8.79 -4.07
C ILE A 53 2.15 10.09 -4.22
N GLY A 54 3.01 10.16 -5.24
CA GLY A 54 3.64 11.40 -5.70
C GLY A 54 3.34 11.62 -7.19
N ARG A 55 3.78 12.73 -7.79
CA ARG A 55 3.48 13.00 -9.23
C ARG A 55 4.19 12.09 -10.23
N LYS A 56 5.24 11.38 -9.81
CA LYS A 56 6.01 10.50 -10.71
C LYS A 56 5.62 9.03 -10.57
N GLY A 57 4.89 8.67 -9.53
CA GLY A 57 4.51 7.29 -9.28
C GLY A 57 3.86 7.08 -7.92
N VAL A 58 3.53 5.82 -7.68
CA VAL A 58 2.94 5.32 -6.45
C VAL A 58 3.78 4.18 -5.91
N TYR A 59 4.02 4.20 -4.60
CA TYR A 59 4.48 3.05 -3.83
C TYR A 59 3.30 2.47 -3.06
N MET A 60 3.12 1.15 -3.11
CA MET A 60 2.07 0.46 -2.40
C MET A 60 2.68 -0.76 -1.71
N GLY A 61 2.74 -0.71 -0.38
CA GLY A 61 3.15 -1.81 0.48
C GLY A 61 1.94 -2.50 1.10
N HIS A 62 1.95 -3.83 1.09
CA HIS A 62 0.99 -4.71 1.73
C HIS A 62 1.73 -5.49 2.80
N TYR A 63 1.32 -5.34 4.05
CA TYR A 63 1.94 -5.99 5.21
C TYR A 63 0.93 -6.92 5.90
N TRP A 64 1.27 -8.20 5.97
CA TRP A 64 0.39 -9.22 6.56
C TRP A 64 0.54 -9.21 8.08
N GLU A 65 -0.60 -9.37 8.76
CA GLU A 65 -0.66 -9.49 10.22
C GLU A 65 0.22 -10.64 10.71
N ASN A 66 -0.02 -11.85 10.18
CA ASN A 66 0.64 -13.08 10.58
C ASN A 66 2.11 -13.23 10.11
N ILE A 67 2.62 -12.28 9.32
CA ILE A 67 4.04 -12.20 8.94
C ILE A 67 4.76 -11.16 9.79
N SER A 68 4.07 -10.10 10.23
CA SER A 68 4.73 -8.88 10.69
C SER A 68 4.29 -8.39 12.04
N PHE A 69 2.98 -8.36 12.29
CA PHE A 69 2.40 -7.67 13.45
C PHE A 69 2.05 -8.64 14.57
N ASP A 70 1.53 -9.82 14.22
CA ASP A 70 1.36 -10.96 15.11
C ASP A 70 1.91 -12.22 14.43
N PRO A 71 3.24 -12.35 14.31
CA PRO A 71 3.84 -13.34 13.43
C PRO A 71 3.62 -14.76 13.93
N ASP A 72 3.12 -15.61 13.04
CA ASP A 72 3.06 -17.05 13.28
C ASP A 72 4.45 -17.60 13.62
N THR A 73 4.52 -18.66 14.42
CA THR A 73 5.80 -19.22 14.88
C THR A 73 6.72 -19.68 13.75
N TRP A 74 6.16 -20.05 12.59
CA TRP A 74 6.93 -20.43 11.40
C TRP A 74 7.51 -19.23 10.62
N ASN A 75 7.03 -18.01 10.87
CA ASN A 75 7.56 -16.77 10.31
C ASN A 75 8.70 -16.16 11.14
N GLN A 76 8.89 -16.65 12.37
CA GLN A 76 9.96 -16.23 13.26
C GLN A 76 11.21 -17.06 13.00
N LEU A 77 12.38 -16.41 12.91
CA LEU A 77 13.65 -17.14 12.90
C LEU A 77 14.00 -17.60 14.33
N ASP A 78 14.85 -18.62 14.44
CA ASP A 78 15.28 -19.15 15.74
C ASP A 78 15.80 -18.04 16.67
N GLY A 79 15.07 -17.81 17.77
CA GLY A 79 15.40 -16.81 18.78
C GLY A 79 14.94 -15.38 18.48
N GLU A 80 14.21 -15.13 17.39
CA GLU A 80 13.56 -13.84 17.13
C GLU A 80 12.36 -13.64 18.06
N THR A 81 12.20 -12.40 18.53
CA THR A 81 10.95 -11.95 19.13
C THR A 81 9.98 -11.46 18.03
N PRO A 82 8.68 -11.27 18.34
CA PRO A 82 7.76 -10.61 17.42
C PRO A 82 8.26 -9.23 16.95
N ALA A 83 8.89 -8.47 17.83
CA ALA A 83 9.47 -7.16 17.50
C ALA A 83 10.66 -7.28 16.52
N ASP A 84 11.51 -8.30 16.66
CA ASP A 84 12.60 -8.56 15.71
C ASP A 84 12.04 -8.96 14.34
N THR A 85 10.98 -9.77 14.33
CA THR A 85 10.28 -10.17 13.11
C THR A 85 9.69 -8.95 12.40
N PHE A 86 8.97 -8.08 13.10
CA PHE A 86 8.45 -6.81 12.56
C PHE A 86 9.57 -5.92 11.99
N GLN A 87 10.66 -5.77 12.74
CA GLN A 87 11.82 -4.98 12.32
C GLN A 87 12.43 -5.54 11.03
N ARG A 88 12.47 -6.86 10.87
CA ARG A 88 13.01 -7.54 9.68
C ARG A 88 12.05 -7.49 8.48
N THR A 89 10.77 -7.79 8.68
CA THR A 89 9.80 -7.95 7.59
C THR A 89 9.22 -6.62 7.12
N VAL A 90 9.14 -5.60 7.99
CA VAL A 90 8.55 -4.31 7.64
C VAL A 90 9.60 -3.21 7.55
N ILE A 91 10.29 -2.90 8.65
CA ILE A 91 11.17 -1.73 8.71
C ILE A 91 12.40 -1.91 7.81
N THR A 92 13.04 -3.08 7.87
CA THR A 92 14.18 -3.41 7.01
C THR A 92 13.72 -3.55 5.55
N GLY A 93 12.57 -4.18 5.29
CA GLY A 93 12.01 -4.28 3.94
C GLY A 93 11.65 -2.91 3.32
N LEU A 94 11.12 -1.97 4.10
CA LEU A 94 10.93 -0.58 3.67
C LEU A 94 12.25 0.09 3.26
N ARG A 95 13.33 -0.20 3.99
CA ARG A 95 14.63 0.43 3.78
C ARG A 95 15.40 -0.17 2.62
N ASP A 96 15.49 -1.49 2.59
CA ASP A 96 16.44 -2.24 1.78
C ASP A 96 15.76 -3.14 0.75
N GLY A 97 14.43 -3.28 0.84
CA GLY A 97 13.67 -4.26 0.06
C GLY A 97 13.90 -5.69 0.57
N LYS A 98 13.15 -6.64 0.01
CA LYS A 98 13.31 -8.06 0.27
C LYS A 98 13.18 -8.83 -1.03
N HIS A 99 14.12 -9.75 -1.21
CA HIS A 99 14.16 -10.72 -2.30
C HIS A 99 14.11 -12.12 -1.70
N TYR A 100 13.24 -12.97 -2.23
CA TYR A 100 13.30 -14.40 -1.95
C TYR A 100 14.51 -15.01 -2.65
N ASP A 101 14.69 -14.70 -3.94
CA ASP A 101 15.87 -15.03 -4.72
C ASP A 101 16.36 -13.77 -5.45
N ARG A 102 17.65 -13.46 -5.29
CA ARG A 102 18.30 -12.31 -5.94
C ARG A 102 18.22 -12.33 -7.47
N ARG A 103 17.86 -13.47 -8.07
CA ARG A 103 17.64 -13.62 -9.52
C ARG A 103 16.26 -13.12 -9.98
N TYR A 104 15.30 -13.00 -9.06
CA TYR A 104 13.95 -12.53 -9.37
C TYR A 104 13.72 -11.09 -8.90
N LYS A 105 12.61 -10.51 -9.37
CA LYS A 105 12.17 -9.20 -8.91
C LYS A 105 11.95 -9.24 -7.40
N PRO A 106 12.24 -8.16 -6.66
CA PRO A 106 11.93 -8.10 -5.25
C PRO A 106 10.42 -8.27 -5.06
N GLU A 107 10.06 -9.16 -4.15
CA GLU A 107 8.70 -9.33 -3.64
C GLU A 107 8.31 -8.09 -2.83
N GLN A 108 9.27 -7.57 -2.05
CA GLN A 108 9.15 -6.29 -1.36
C GLN A 108 10.14 -5.28 -1.93
N MET A 109 9.64 -4.33 -2.74
CA MET A 109 10.45 -3.20 -3.19
C MET A 109 10.84 -2.27 -2.03
N SER A 110 12.08 -1.78 -2.03
CA SER A 110 12.55 -0.75 -1.09
C SER A 110 11.86 0.60 -1.35
N LEU A 111 11.35 1.27 -0.32
CA LEU A 111 10.92 2.67 -0.44
C LEU A 111 12.11 3.62 -0.66
N THR A 112 13.28 3.29 -0.10
CA THR A 112 14.51 4.10 -0.26
C THR A 112 14.90 4.22 -1.74
N ASP A 113 14.82 3.14 -2.50
CA ASP A 113 15.18 3.11 -3.92
C ASP A 113 14.31 4.04 -4.78
N PHE A 114 13.06 4.27 -4.36
CA PHE A 114 12.10 5.13 -5.06
C PHE A 114 11.90 6.49 -4.40
N ALA A 115 12.69 6.80 -3.37
CA ALA A 115 12.52 8.04 -2.61
C ALA A 115 12.70 9.27 -3.50
N GLN A 116 13.64 9.25 -4.45
CA GLN A 116 13.86 10.39 -5.35
C GLN A 116 12.65 10.71 -6.23
N GLN A 117 11.94 9.68 -6.68
CA GLN A 117 10.75 9.79 -7.51
C GLN A 117 9.56 10.29 -6.68
N LEU A 118 9.52 9.98 -5.38
CA LEU A 118 8.45 10.33 -4.45
C LEU A 118 8.70 11.60 -3.63
N ARG A 119 9.89 12.24 -3.70
CA ARG A 119 10.31 13.43 -2.91
C ARG A 119 9.67 14.77 -3.30
N ASP A 120 8.56 14.70 -4.02
CA ASP A 120 7.77 15.83 -4.48
C ASP A 120 7.04 16.54 -3.29
N ASP A 121 6.81 17.85 -3.41
CA ASP A 121 5.93 18.60 -2.48
C ASP A 121 4.47 18.18 -2.54
N HIS A 122 4.07 17.40 -3.54
CA HIS A 122 2.72 16.85 -3.68
C HIS A 122 2.59 15.41 -3.17
N VAL A 123 3.65 14.84 -2.60
CA VAL A 123 3.57 13.50 -2.02
C VAL A 123 2.52 13.45 -0.90
N LYS A 124 1.68 12.42 -0.94
CA LYS A 124 0.70 12.10 0.09
C LYS A 124 0.77 10.60 0.41
N PRO A 125 1.14 10.23 1.65
CA PRO A 125 0.87 8.90 2.16
C PRO A 125 -0.61 8.76 2.55
N THR A 126 -1.18 7.61 2.24
CA THR A 126 -2.47 7.14 2.71
C THR A 126 -2.27 5.76 3.32
N PRO A 127 -1.82 5.70 4.57
CA PRO A 127 -1.83 4.49 5.38
C PRO A 127 -3.24 3.94 5.57
N THR A 128 -3.44 2.65 5.32
CA THR A 128 -4.65 1.91 5.69
C THR A 128 -4.30 0.83 6.71
N PRO A 129 -4.18 1.22 8.00
CA PRO A 129 -3.87 0.26 9.04
C PRO A 129 -5.01 -0.74 9.18
N SER A 130 -4.63 -1.99 9.47
CA SER A 130 -5.58 -3.01 9.88
C SER A 130 -6.42 -2.53 11.07
N PRO A 131 -7.76 -2.55 10.98
CA PRO A 131 -8.57 -2.58 12.18
C PRO A 131 -8.35 -3.95 12.82
N LEU A 132 -7.84 -3.99 14.06
CA LEU A 132 -7.86 -5.25 14.82
C LEU A 132 -9.28 -5.82 14.83
N PRO A 133 -9.44 -7.16 14.94
CA PRO A 133 -10.74 -7.75 15.18
C PRO A 133 -11.41 -7.04 16.36
N VAL A 134 -12.54 -6.40 16.05
CA VAL A 134 -13.35 -5.62 16.96
C VAL A 134 -13.74 -6.50 18.14
N PHE A 135 -13.09 -6.27 19.29
CA PHE A 135 -13.77 -6.45 20.57
C PHE A 135 -14.02 -5.14 21.30
N THR A 136 -13.49 -3.99 20.85
CA THR A 136 -13.98 -2.67 21.28
C THR A 136 -13.83 -1.57 20.20
N PRO A 137 -14.73 -0.56 20.14
CA PRO A 137 -14.72 0.54 19.16
C PRO A 137 -13.58 1.57 19.29
N ALA A 138 -12.53 1.29 20.05
CA ALA A 138 -11.59 2.32 20.52
C ALA A 138 -10.10 2.04 20.29
N GLN A 139 -9.71 1.00 19.56
CA GLN A 139 -8.29 0.65 19.44
C GLN A 139 -7.86 0.50 17.97
N GLN A 140 -7.10 1.50 17.50
CA GLN A 140 -6.19 1.33 16.36
C GLN A 140 -5.31 0.11 16.65
N GLY A 141 -5.12 -0.74 15.65
CA GLY A 141 -4.58 -2.08 15.88
C GLY A 141 -3.21 -2.13 16.55
N TYR A 142 -2.17 -1.82 15.76
CA TYR A 142 -0.76 -1.91 16.14
C TYR A 142 -0.12 -0.52 16.23
N PRO A 143 -0.50 0.33 17.20
CA PRO A 143 -0.15 1.74 17.18
C PRO A 143 1.35 1.99 17.35
N GLN A 144 2.08 1.10 18.00
CA GLN A 144 3.52 1.24 18.23
C GLN A 144 4.31 0.91 16.95
N GLU A 145 3.96 -0.19 16.31
CA GLU A 145 4.43 -0.62 15.00
C GLU A 145 4.14 0.46 13.95
N TRP A 146 2.96 1.08 14.02
CA TRP A 146 2.59 2.18 13.14
C TRP A 146 3.45 3.42 13.32
N GLN A 147 3.79 3.77 14.56
CA GLN A 147 4.73 4.84 14.83
C GLN A 147 6.13 4.54 14.28
N LEU A 148 6.57 3.28 14.32
CA LEU A 148 7.86 2.86 13.74
C LEU A 148 7.85 2.96 12.21
N ILE A 149 6.78 2.51 11.55
CA ILE A 149 6.60 2.65 10.10
C ILE A 149 6.58 4.12 9.70
N ASN A 150 5.78 4.94 10.40
CA ASN A 150 5.70 6.37 10.15
C ASN A 150 7.08 7.04 10.31
N GLY A 151 7.80 6.72 11.39
CA GLY A 151 9.15 7.22 11.64
C GLY A 151 10.12 6.85 10.51
N GLU A 152 10.09 5.61 10.04
CA GLU A 152 10.95 5.16 8.94
C GLU A 152 10.57 5.80 7.60
N VAL A 153 9.27 5.92 7.29
CA VAL A 153 8.79 6.62 6.09
C VAL A 153 9.20 8.08 6.11
N ILE A 154 9.05 8.79 7.25
CA ILE A 154 9.51 10.17 7.40
C ILE A 154 11.03 10.26 7.24
N ARG A 155 11.79 9.31 7.77
CA ARG A 155 13.25 9.27 7.59
C ARG A 155 13.63 9.19 6.10
N ILE A 156 12.90 8.38 5.32
CA ILE A 156 13.16 8.18 3.88
C ILE A 156 12.62 9.35 3.03
N LEU A 157 11.44 9.88 3.41
CA LEU A 157 10.68 10.95 2.75
C LEU A 157 10.35 12.10 3.73
N PRO A 158 11.32 12.93 4.15
CA PRO A 158 11.13 13.91 5.23
C PRO A 158 10.00 14.92 5.03
N LYS A 159 9.63 15.22 3.77
CA LYS A 159 8.55 16.15 3.45
C LYS A 159 7.16 15.65 3.89
N ILE A 160 7.00 14.34 4.06
CA ILE A 160 5.77 13.72 4.57
C ILE A 160 5.56 14.04 6.05
N GLY A 161 6.61 14.26 6.84
CA GLY A 161 6.50 14.59 8.26
C GLY A 161 5.92 15.98 8.55
N LYS A 162 5.52 16.74 7.52
CA LYS A 162 4.83 18.03 7.69
C LYS A 162 3.40 17.78 8.19
N PRO A 163 2.83 18.70 9.00
CA PRO A 163 1.45 18.58 9.46
C PRO A 163 0.46 18.37 8.30
N ASN A 164 -0.57 17.57 8.54
CA ASN A 164 -1.67 17.30 7.59
C ASN A 164 -1.25 16.65 6.27
N ARG A 165 -0.12 15.95 6.25
CA ARG A 165 0.31 15.13 5.10
C ARG A 165 0.04 13.65 5.30
N TRP A 166 -0.06 13.21 6.54
CA TRP A 166 -0.34 11.85 6.95
C TRP A 166 -1.82 11.73 7.33
N GLU A 167 -2.58 10.92 6.59
CA GLU A 167 -3.99 10.67 6.85
C GLU A 167 -4.21 9.15 6.93
N GLU A 168 -4.58 8.68 8.11
CA GLU A 168 -4.88 7.27 8.37
C GLU A 168 -6.34 6.98 8.07
N ILE A 169 -6.57 5.93 7.29
CA ILE A 169 -7.91 5.54 6.84
C ILE A 169 -8.13 4.09 7.20
N LEU A 170 -9.10 3.85 8.08
CA LEU A 170 -9.52 2.49 8.43
C LEU A 170 -10.42 1.96 7.31
N TYR A 171 -10.27 0.68 7.00
CA TYR A 171 -11.19 -0.08 6.14
C TYR A 171 -12.07 -0.98 7.02
N ASP A 172 -13.16 -1.51 6.49
CA ASP A 172 -13.98 -2.54 7.12
C ASP A 172 -13.50 -3.92 6.62
N PRO A 173 -12.95 -4.79 7.49
CA PRO A 173 -12.48 -6.10 7.06
C PRO A 173 -13.68 -6.92 6.59
N PRO A 174 -13.55 -7.71 5.50
CA PRO A 174 -14.63 -8.59 5.09
C PRO A 174 -14.90 -9.62 6.20
N GLU A 175 -16.17 -9.92 6.48
CA GLU A 175 -16.52 -10.94 7.48
C GLU A 175 -15.89 -12.30 7.11
N GLU A 176 -15.26 -12.99 8.06
CA GLU A 176 -14.61 -14.30 7.83
C GLU A 176 -15.55 -15.38 7.26
N SER A 177 -16.86 -15.22 7.46
CA SER A 177 -17.91 -16.13 6.99
C SER A 177 -18.34 -15.89 5.54
N VAL A 178 -17.88 -14.81 4.92
CA VAL A 178 -18.12 -14.50 3.50
C VAL A 178 -17.20 -15.43 2.72
N GLU A 179 -17.76 -16.49 2.12
CA GLU A 179 -17.03 -17.36 1.19
C GLU A 179 -16.19 -16.50 0.24
N GLU A 180 -14.93 -16.88 -0.04
CA GLU A 180 -14.02 -16.17 -0.96
C GLU A 180 -14.76 -15.71 -2.24
N ASP A 181 -15.68 -16.53 -2.74
CA ASP A 181 -16.52 -16.33 -3.93
C ASP A 181 -17.55 -15.17 -3.84
N THR A 182 -17.71 -14.58 -2.65
CA THR A 182 -18.57 -13.41 -2.38
C THR A 182 -17.81 -12.18 -1.91
N SER A 183 -16.57 -12.36 -1.44
CA SER A 183 -15.66 -11.24 -1.15
C SER A 183 -15.36 -10.41 -2.42
N ASP A 184 -15.38 -11.07 -3.60
CA ASP A 184 -15.28 -10.44 -4.91
C ASP A 184 -16.46 -9.51 -5.26
N LYS A 185 -17.57 -9.61 -4.54
CA LYS A 185 -18.81 -8.84 -4.78
C LYS A 185 -18.97 -7.64 -3.85
N THR A 186 -18.14 -7.49 -2.81
CA THR A 186 -18.14 -6.35 -1.90
C THR A 186 -16.82 -5.58 -2.00
N PRO A 187 -16.79 -4.25 -1.85
CA PRO A 187 -15.53 -3.51 -1.84
C PRO A 187 -14.89 -3.44 -0.46
N SER A 188 -15.44 -4.10 0.55
CA SER A 188 -14.85 -4.20 1.88
C SER A 188 -13.45 -4.81 1.80
N GLY A 189 -12.51 -4.28 2.59
CA GLY A 189 -11.12 -4.74 2.57
C GLY A 189 -10.44 -4.57 1.21
N ARG A 190 -10.66 -3.45 0.52
CA ARG A 190 -10.02 -3.15 -0.76
C ARG A 190 -9.45 -1.74 -0.84
N ASP A 191 -8.26 -1.66 -1.41
CA ASP A 191 -7.62 -0.42 -1.81
C ASP A 191 -7.43 -0.39 -3.32
N LEU A 192 -7.72 0.74 -3.95
CA LEU A 192 -7.62 0.92 -5.40
C LEU A 192 -6.96 2.24 -5.73
N VAL A 193 -5.82 2.20 -6.42
CA VAL A 193 -5.19 3.39 -7.01
C VAL A 193 -5.36 3.34 -8.52
N LYS A 194 -5.92 4.38 -9.11
CA LYS A 194 -5.98 4.56 -10.58
C LYS A 194 -5.14 5.72 -11.00
N PHE A 195 -4.44 5.52 -12.11
CA PHE A 195 -3.68 6.58 -12.74
C PHE A 195 -3.99 6.64 -14.25
N ASP A 196 -4.28 7.84 -14.73
CA ASP A 196 -4.50 8.18 -16.13
C ASP A 196 -3.57 9.33 -16.56
N PRO A 197 -2.52 9.07 -17.38
CA PRO A 197 -1.60 10.10 -17.87
C PRO A 197 -2.20 11.02 -18.94
N GLU A 198 -3.33 10.64 -19.52
CA GLU A 198 -3.97 11.32 -20.65
C GLU A 198 -5.45 11.61 -20.31
N HIS A 199 -5.70 12.01 -19.06
CA HIS A 199 -7.03 12.36 -18.61
C HIS A 199 -7.54 13.58 -19.37
N GLN A 200 -8.74 13.47 -19.94
CA GLN A 200 -9.43 14.56 -20.64
C GLN A 200 -10.57 15.07 -19.76
N ILE A 201 -10.53 16.35 -19.40
CA ILE A 201 -11.68 17.00 -18.76
C ILE A 201 -12.78 17.18 -19.82
N ALA A 202 -14.04 16.90 -19.44
CA ALA A 202 -15.19 17.04 -20.31
C ALA A 202 -15.25 18.43 -21.01
N PRO A 203 -15.85 18.53 -22.22
CA PRO A 203 -15.88 19.77 -22.98
C PRO A 203 -16.69 20.83 -22.22
N GLY A 204 -16.03 21.90 -21.74
CA GLY A 204 -16.68 23.00 -21.02
C GLY A 204 -15.78 23.71 -20.00
N GLY A 205 -14.68 23.09 -19.58
CA GLY A 205 -13.67 23.74 -18.76
C GLY A 205 -12.70 24.58 -19.59
N HIS A 206 -12.79 25.91 -19.53
CA HIS A 206 -11.76 26.80 -20.07
C HIS A 206 -10.45 26.64 -19.28
N ARG A 207 -9.55 25.71 -19.65
CA ARG A 207 -8.13 25.70 -19.27
C ARG A 207 -7.32 24.64 -20.04
N GLY A 208 -6.44 25.10 -20.94
CA GLY A 208 -5.18 24.45 -21.37
C GLY A 208 -5.25 23.27 -22.37
N PRO A 209 -4.36 23.20 -23.40
CA PRO A 209 -4.34 22.14 -24.41
C PRO A 209 -3.39 20.96 -24.10
N GLY A 210 -3.00 20.75 -22.83
CA GLY A 210 -2.06 19.68 -22.45
C GLY A 210 -2.77 18.46 -21.87
N PRO A 211 -2.21 17.24 -22.02
CA PRO A 211 -2.73 16.06 -21.33
C PRO A 211 -2.67 16.31 -19.82
N GLN A 212 -3.81 16.19 -19.17
CA GLN A 212 -3.89 16.25 -17.73
C GLN A 212 -3.62 14.87 -17.17
N ARG A 213 -2.73 14.79 -16.19
CA ARG A 213 -2.49 13.56 -15.44
C ARG A 213 -3.48 13.53 -14.28
N LEU A 214 -4.11 12.39 -14.02
CA LEU A 214 -5.02 12.17 -12.90
C LEU A 214 -4.59 10.94 -12.13
N VAL A 215 -4.45 11.06 -10.82
CA VAL A 215 -4.38 9.92 -9.90
C VAL A 215 -5.51 10.01 -8.89
N LYS A 216 -6.14 8.87 -8.62
CA LYS A 216 -7.18 8.73 -7.62
C LYS A 216 -6.93 7.48 -6.77
N MET A 217 -7.26 7.57 -5.49
CA MET A 217 -7.26 6.43 -4.58
C MET A 217 -8.62 6.28 -3.94
N TRP A 218 -9.05 5.03 -3.84
CA TRP A 218 -10.20 4.62 -3.08
C TRP A 218 -9.78 3.64 -2.01
N VAL A 219 -10.38 3.79 -0.83
CA VAL A 219 -10.46 2.75 0.20
C VAL A 219 -11.92 2.35 0.22
N GLU A 220 -12.18 1.12 -0.19
CA GLU A 220 -13.52 0.55 -0.35
C GLU A 220 -14.42 1.40 -1.28
N TYR A 221 -15.44 2.06 -0.71
CA TYR A 221 -16.35 2.96 -1.43
C TYR A 221 -15.88 4.42 -1.45
N ALA A 222 -14.98 4.80 -0.55
CA ALA A 222 -14.61 6.19 -0.34
C ALA A 222 -13.47 6.61 -1.29
N GLU A 223 -13.67 7.69 -2.06
CA GLU A 223 -12.55 8.38 -2.69
C GLU A 223 -11.79 9.14 -1.61
N VAL A 224 -10.55 8.73 -1.35
CA VAL A 224 -9.72 9.30 -0.28
C VAL A 224 -8.61 10.20 -0.82
N HIS A 225 -8.30 10.05 -2.11
CA HIS A 225 -7.33 10.88 -2.79
C HIS A 225 -7.78 11.15 -4.23
N SER A 226 -7.63 12.40 -4.65
CA SER A 226 -7.76 12.80 -6.05
C SER A 226 -6.85 13.99 -6.28
N THR A 227 -5.94 13.86 -7.25
CA THR A 227 -5.13 14.99 -7.70
C THR A 227 -4.90 14.90 -9.20
N ASP A 228 -4.97 16.05 -9.82
CA ASP A 228 -4.68 16.27 -11.21
C ASP A 228 -3.52 17.28 -11.37
N TRP A 229 -2.74 17.14 -12.44
CA TRP A 229 -1.67 18.10 -12.76
C TRP A 229 -1.32 18.07 -14.25
N TYR A 230 -0.62 19.10 -14.69
CA TYR A 230 -0.09 19.21 -16.05
C TYR A 230 1.40 18.90 -16.06
N GLY A 231 1.90 18.24 -17.12
CA GLY A 231 3.33 18.07 -17.37
C GLY A 231 3.99 16.85 -16.71
N ASN A 232 5.33 16.78 -16.80
CA ASN A 232 6.20 15.79 -16.14
C ASN A 232 6.80 16.34 -14.84
#